data_AF-A0A1Y5EV38-F1
#
_entry.id   AF-A0A1Y5EV38-F1
#
_cell.length_a   1.000
_cell.length_b   1.000
_cell.length_c   1.000
_cell.angle_alpha   90.00
_cell.angle_beta   90.00
_cell.angle_gamma   90.00
#
_symmetry.space_group_name_H-M   'P 1'
#
loop_
_entity.id
_entity.type
_entity.pdbx_description
1 polymer ?
#
loop_
_entity_poly.entity_id
_entity_poly.type
_entity_poly.pdbx_seq_one_letter_code
_entity_poly.pdbx_strand_id
1 'polypeptide(L)'
;MLLSFAVGVFVMFLLHLKDNVVPEQHGKTAAEKHAEKKSKTIEPTFDFYTLLPEMEVVVNNDRPVNKTIVTSPPQQQAINNKTVEKVSYLLQVGSFKKLADADGFRAKLAFLGIESKVQTVTIDNKDTWHRVQVGPVTGRAKADALQKQLRQNDIDSLLMRAKHG
;
A
#
# COMPACT_ATOMS: atom_id res chain seq x y z
N MET A 1 -1.15 -28.07 50.17
CA MET A 1 -1.76 -26.79 50.59
C MET A 1 -1.45 -25.59 49.69
N LEU A 2 -0.44 -25.61 48.82
CA LEU A 2 -0.13 -24.45 47.95
C LEU A 2 -1.13 -24.25 46.78
N LEU A 3 -1.71 -25.32 46.24
CA LEU A 3 -2.61 -25.23 45.07
C LEU A 3 -3.91 -24.46 45.39
N SER A 4 -4.45 -24.61 46.60
CA SER A 4 -5.64 -23.92 47.09
C SER A 4 -5.44 -22.40 47.17
N PHE A 5 -4.22 -21.95 47.51
CA PHE A 5 -3.88 -20.54 47.63
C PHE A 5 -3.86 -19.84 46.27
N ALA A 6 -3.30 -20.50 45.24
CA ALA A 6 -3.26 -19.97 43.88
C ALA A 6 -4.68 -19.70 43.31
N VAL A 7 -5.63 -20.60 43.56
CA VAL A 7 -7.03 -20.41 43.14
C VAL A 7 -7.68 -19.23 43.86
N GLY A 8 -7.44 -19.07 45.17
CA GLY A 8 -7.97 -17.93 45.94
C GLY A 8 -7.47 -16.58 45.44
N VAL A 9 -6.16 -16.46 45.14
CA VAL A 9 -5.57 -15.25 44.57
C VAL A 9 -6.16 -14.93 43.19
N PHE A 10 -6.35 -15.95 42.33
CA PHE A 10 -6.92 -15.76 41.00
C PHE A 10 -8.38 -15.28 41.04
N VAL A 11 -9.22 -15.84 41.94
CA VAL A 11 -10.61 -15.39 42.13
C VAL A 11 -10.66 -13.95 42.66
N MET A 12 -9.76 -13.58 43.58
CA MET A 12 -9.68 -12.20 44.10
C MET A 12 -9.25 -11.21 43.00
N PHE A 13 -8.31 -11.60 42.13
CA PHE A 13 -7.90 -10.81 40.97
C PHE A 13 -9.04 -10.60 39.95
N LEU A 14 -9.88 -11.61 39.70
CA LEU A 14 -11.05 -11.46 38.82
C LEU A 14 -12.11 -10.51 39.39
N LEU A 15 -12.30 -10.49 40.71
CA LEU A 15 -13.17 -9.49 41.35
C LEU A 15 -12.55 -8.09 41.24
N HIS A 16 -11.24 -7.95 41.48
CA HIS A 16 -10.54 -6.67 41.33
C HIS A 16 -10.60 -6.09 39.91
N LEU A 17 -10.56 -6.95 38.87
CA LEU A 17 -10.76 -6.53 37.48
C LEU A 17 -12.18 -6.04 37.19
N LYS A 18 -13.20 -6.57 37.87
CA LYS A 18 -14.59 -6.13 37.66
C LYS A 18 -14.84 -4.74 38.25
N ASP A 19 -14.21 -4.44 39.39
CA ASP A 19 -14.49 -3.21 40.13
C ASP A 19 -13.60 -2.02 39.71
N ASN A 20 -12.47 -2.28 39.02
CA ASN A 20 -11.42 -1.26 38.76
C ASN A 20 -11.12 -1.00 37.27
N VAL A 21 -12.03 -1.34 36.36
CA VAL A 21 -11.94 -0.95 34.94
C VAL A 21 -12.73 0.33 34.71
N VAL A 22 -12.04 1.46 34.61
CA VAL A 22 -12.63 2.75 34.21
C VAL A 22 -13.07 2.67 32.75
N PRO A 23 -14.35 2.89 32.43
CA PRO A 23 -14.79 2.97 31.05
C PRO A 23 -14.43 4.34 30.47
N GLU A 24 -13.50 4.37 29.51
CA GLU A 24 -13.25 5.53 28.63
C GLU A 24 -14.48 5.75 27.71
N GLN A 25 -15.53 6.36 28.26
CA GLN A 25 -16.69 6.83 27.51
C GLN A 25 -16.51 8.26 27.03
N HIS A 26 -16.81 8.49 25.76
CA HIS A 26 -16.83 9.81 25.13
C HIS A 26 -17.82 10.76 25.83
N GLY A 27 -17.29 11.80 26.48
CA GLY A 27 -18.07 12.91 27.02
C GLY A 27 -18.26 14.04 26.02
N LYS A 28 -19.50 14.27 25.57
CA LYS A 28 -19.89 15.49 24.84
C LYS A 28 -20.06 16.64 25.83
N THR A 29 -19.52 17.82 25.51
CA THR A 29 -19.88 19.08 26.19
C THR A 29 -20.25 20.15 25.17
N ALA A 30 -21.53 20.54 25.18
CA ALA A 30 -22.08 21.79 24.69
C ALA A 30 -22.81 22.44 25.90
N ALA A 31 -23.01 23.76 26.06
CA ALA A 31 -22.55 24.96 25.36
C ALA A 31 -22.31 26.05 26.46
N GLU A 32 -22.14 27.36 26.25
CA GLU A 32 -22.13 28.23 25.06
C GLU A 32 -21.26 29.47 25.36
N LYS A 33 -20.85 30.24 24.34
CA LYS A 33 -20.75 31.71 24.38
C LYS A 33 -20.65 32.28 22.97
N HIS A 34 -21.78 32.77 22.46
CA HIS A 34 -21.82 33.59 21.24
C HIS A 34 -21.09 34.91 21.46
N ALA A 35 -20.16 35.22 20.54
CA ALA A 35 -19.70 36.57 20.27
C ALA A 35 -19.69 36.74 18.74
N GLU A 36 -20.68 37.46 18.22
CA GLU A 36 -20.89 37.65 16.79
C GLU A 36 -19.76 38.50 16.17
N LYS A 37 -19.01 37.91 15.24
CA LYS A 37 -18.27 38.67 14.22
C LYS A 37 -18.41 38.02 12.85
N LYS A 38 -19.32 38.57 12.04
CA LYS A 38 -19.37 38.35 10.59
C LYS A 38 -18.03 38.68 9.95
N SER A 39 -17.46 37.76 9.16
CA SER A 39 -16.98 38.04 7.80
C SER A 39 -16.45 36.78 7.13
N LYS A 40 -16.95 36.50 5.92
CA LYS A 40 -16.40 35.56 4.92
C LYS A 40 -16.20 34.11 5.38
N THR A 41 -17.32 33.39 5.43
CA THR A 41 -17.37 32.00 4.95
C THR A 41 -16.81 31.96 3.52
N ILE A 42 -15.57 31.49 3.37
CA ILE A 42 -15.10 30.91 2.12
C ILE A 42 -15.37 29.42 2.28
N GLU A 43 -16.55 28.98 1.84
CA GLU A 43 -16.74 27.55 1.57
C GLU A 43 -15.72 27.16 0.49
N PRO A 44 -14.91 26.11 0.70
CA PRO A 44 -14.04 25.61 -0.34
C PRO A 44 -14.92 24.94 -1.39
N THR A 45 -15.31 25.70 -2.43
CA THR A 45 -15.89 25.14 -3.65
C THR A 45 -14.89 24.17 -4.24
N PHE A 46 -15.11 22.89 -3.99
CA PHE A 46 -14.30 21.83 -4.53
C PHE A 46 -14.82 21.57 -5.95
N ASP A 47 -14.20 22.21 -6.94
CA ASP A 47 -14.35 21.82 -8.34
C ASP A 47 -13.70 20.43 -8.52
N PHE A 48 -14.47 19.40 -8.17
CA PHE A 48 -14.15 18.03 -8.51
C PHE A 48 -14.09 17.97 -10.02
N TYR A 49 -12.90 17.72 -10.57
CA TYR A 49 -12.68 17.55 -12.00
C TYR A 49 -13.78 16.66 -12.61
N THR A 50 -14.75 17.29 -13.27
CA THR A 50 -15.79 16.68 -14.12
C THR A 50 -15.19 16.22 -15.45
N LEU A 51 -13.96 15.70 -15.35
CA LEU A 51 -13.13 15.16 -16.41
C LEU A 51 -12.74 13.74 -15.99
N LEU A 52 -13.74 12.87 -15.97
CA LEU A 52 -13.55 11.60 -16.65
C LEU A 52 -13.85 11.90 -18.13
N PRO A 53 -12.82 12.06 -19.00
CA PRO A 53 -13.02 11.70 -20.39
C PRO A 53 -13.49 10.25 -20.37
N GLU A 54 -14.67 10.00 -20.94
CA GLU A 54 -15.04 8.64 -21.30
C GLU A 54 -13.95 8.14 -22.26
N MET A 55 -13.09 7.25 -21.76
CA MET A 55 -12.17 6.51 -22.62
C MET A 55 -12.99 5.50 -23.40
N GLU A 56 -13.68 5.97 -24.43
CA GLU A 56 -14.25 5.12 -25.45
C GLU A 56 -13.10 4.34 -26.10
N VAL A 57 -13.00 3.06 -25.74
CA VAL A 57 -12.06 2.13 -26.36
C VAL A 57 -12.63 1.77 -27.72
N VAL A 58 -12.28 2.58 -28.73
CA VAL A 58 -12.53 2.22 -30.14
C VAL A 58 -11.78 0.93 -30.42
N VAL A 59 -12.53 -0.17 -30.47
CA VAL A 59 -12.00 -1.48 -30.88
C VAL A 59 -11.71 -1.39 -32.37
N ASN A 60 -10.45 -1.11 -32.72
CA ASN A 60 -9.97 -1.28 -34.09
C ASN A 60 -10.04 -2.77 -34.43
N ASN A 61 -11.14 -3.15 -35.07
CA ASN A 61 -11.23 -4.40 -35.81
C ASN A 61 -10.32 -4.27 -37.03
N ASP A 62 -9.05 -4.60 -36.87
CA ASP A 62 -8.05 -4.66 -37.94
C ASP A 62 -8.39 -5.76 -38.95
N ARG A 63 -9.38 -5.49 -39.81
CA ARG A 63 -9.49 -6.13 -41.11
C ARG A 63 -8.49 -5.45 -42.05
N PRO A 64 -7.52 -6.17 -42.62
CA PRO A 64 -6.52 -5.56 -43.50
C PRO A 64 -7.17 -5.11 -44.82
N VAL A 65 -7.55 -3.84 -44.89
CA VAL A 65 -7.96 -3.19 -46.15
C VAL A 65 -6.70 -2.86 -46.94
N ASN A 66 -6.36 -3.73 -47.87
CA ASN A 66 -5.29 -3.52 -48.83
C ASN A 66 -5.74 -2.43 -49.82
N LYS A 67 -5.23 -1.20 -49.67
CA LYS A 67 -5.38 -0.12 -50.66
C LYS A 67 -4.05 0.58 -50.93
N THR A 68 -3.73 0.62 -52.22
CA THR A 68 -2.45 1.04 -52.79
C THR A 68 -2.21 2.55 -52.75
N ILE A 69 -1.01 2.91 -52.28
CA ILE A 69 -0.07 3.89 -52.85
C ILE A 69 -0.67 5.17 -53.46
N VAL A 70 -0.46 6.31 -52.77
CA VAL A 70 -0.21 7.61 -53.41
C VAL A 70 0.96 8.28 -52.70
N THR A 71 1.77 9.02 -53.47
CA THR A 71 3.12 9.50 -53.12
C THR A 71 3.16 10.78 -52.29
N SER A 72 4.04 10.82 -51.29
CA SER A 72 4.67 12.03 -50.77
C SER A 72 6.04 11.69 -50.14
N PRO A 73 6.99 12.65 -49.99
CA PRO A 73 8.37 12.36 -49.63
C PRO A 73 8.53 11.66 -48.26
N PRO A 74 9.67 10.99 -47.99
CA PRO A 74 9.89 10.29 -46.73
C PRO A 74 10.12 11.29 -45.60
N GLN A 75 9.02 11.89 -45.11
CA GLN A 75 9.00 12.51 -43.81
C GLN A 75 9.20 11.38 -42.81
N GLN A 76 10.47 11.20 -42.44
CA GLN A 76 10.89 10.30 -41.38
C GLN A 76 9.97 10.58 -40.20
N GLN A 77 9.07 9.64 -39.95
CA GLN A 77 8.30 9.63 -38.73
C GLN A 77 9.35 9.46 -37.65
N ALA A 78 9.76 10.60 -37.07
CA ALA A 78 10.50 10.64 -35.84
C ALA A 78 9.66 9.79 -34.90
N ILE A 79 10.15 8.57 -34.66
CA ILE A 79 9.45 7.61 -33.84
C ILE A 79 9.41 8.32 -32.51
N ASN A 80 8.23 8.83 -32.17
CA ASN A 80 7.96 9.42 -30.87
C ASN A 80 7.91 8.24 -29.91
N ASN A 81 9.10 7.69 -29.68
CA ASN A 81 9.54 7.05 -28.47
C ASN A 81 9.32 8.09 -27.38
N LYS A 82 8.04 8.29 -27.01
CA LYS A 82 7.68 8.75 -25.68
C LYS A 82 8.52 7.87 -24.79
N THR A 83 9.52 8.46 -24.16
CA THR A 83 10.28 7.83 -23.09
C THR A 83 9.25 7.53 -22.03
N VAL A 84 8.62 6.35 -22.13
CA VAL A 84 7.69 5.84 -21.15
C VAL A 84 8.56 5.67 -19.93
N GLU A 85 8.47 6.64 -19.03
CA GLU A 85 9.23 6.66 -17.79
C GLU A 85 9.10 5.27 -17.19
N LYS A 86 10.23 4.58 -17.04
CA LYS A 86 10.26 3.20 -16.56
C LYS A 86 9.98 3.22 -15.06
N VAL A 87 8.73 3.48 -14.69
CA VAL A 87 8.25 3.43 -13.33
C VAL A 87 8.55 2.04 -12.80
N SER A 88 9.46 1.99 -11.85
CA SER A 88 9.82 0.79 -11.13
C SER A 88 8.94 0.67 -9.90
N TYR A 89 8.67 -0.56 -9.46
CA TYR A 89 7.79 -0.87 -8.34
C TYR A 89 8.49 -1.86 -7.41
N LEU A 90 8.23 -1.77 -6.11
CA LEU A 90 8.66 -2.73 -5.10
C LEU A 90 7.43 -3.36 -4.46
N LEU A 91 7.47 -4.65 -4.15
CA LEU A 91 6.42 -5.33 -3.41
C LEU A 91 6.91 -5.65 -2.00
N GLN A 92 6.36 -5.00 -0.98
CA GLN A 92 6.64 -5.36 0.42
C GLN A 92 5.75 -6.52 0.85
N VAL A 93 6.38 -7.61 1.28
CA VAL A 93 5.73 -8.90 1.61
C VAL A 93 5.76 -9.23 3.10
N GLY A 94 6.44 -8.42 3.91
CA GLY A 94 6.47 -8.58 5.36
C GLY A 94 7.26 -7.49 6.07
N SER A 95 7.10 -7.39 7.38
CA SER A 95 7.86 -6.49 8.26
C SER A 95 7.95 -7.12 9.65
N PHE A 96 9.18 -7.47 10.06
CA PHE A 96 9.43 -8.28 11.24
C PHE A 96 10.25 -7.49 12.27
N LYS A 97 10.07 -7.80 13.56
CA LYS A 97 10.87 -7.20 14.65
C LYS A 97 12.25 -7.86 14.80
N LYS A 98 12.42 -9.11 14.38
CA LYS A 98 13.70 -9.83 14.42
C LYS A 98 14.25 -10.01 13.00
N LEU A 99 15.56 -9.85 12.85
CA LEU A 99 16.25 -10.08 11.58
C LEU A 99 16.12 -11.54 11.11
N ALA A 100 16.21 -12.50 12.03
CA ALA A 100 16.10 -13.93 11.73
C ALA A 100 14.75 -14.31 11.11
N ASP A 101 13.64 -13.73 11.60
CA ASP A 101 12.29 -13.98 11.06
C ASP A 101 12.18 -13.43 9.62
N ALA A 102 12.75 -12.25 9.35
CA ALA A 102 12.79 -11.65 8.02
C ALA A 102 13.69 -12.43 7.04
N ASP A 103 14.84 -12.92 7.49
CA ASP A 103 15.75 -13.75 6.69
C ASP A 103 15.17 -15.14 6.41
N GLY A 104 14.46 -15.74 7.37
CA GLY A 104 13.70 -16.97 7.16
C GLY A 104 12.57 -16.78 6.13
N PHE A 105 11.88 -15.64 6.17
CA PHE A 105 10.87 -15.30 5.17
C PHE A 105 11.48 -15.02 3.78
N ARG A 106 12.64 -14.36 3.71
CA ARG A 106 13.44 -14.22 2.48
C ARG A 106 13.81 -15.60 1.91
N ALA A 107 14.24 -16.54 2.76
CA ALA A 107 14.56 -17.90 2.34
C ALA A 107 13.31 -18.65 1.81
N LYS A 108 12.14 -18.51 2.48
CA LYS A 108 10.87 -19.05 1.97
C LYS A 108 10.56 -18.54 0.55
N LEU A 109 10.76 -17.24 0.30
CA LEU A 109 10.57 -16.64 -1.02
C LEU A 109 11.58 -17.16 -2.05
N ALA A 110 12.84 -17.33 -1.67
CA ALA A 110 13.87 -17.89 -2.54
C ALA A 110 13.55 -19.32 -2.99
N PHE A 111 12.95 -20.16 -2.12
CA PHE A 111 12.46 -21.49 -2.51
C PHE A 111 11.30 -21.46 -3.51
N LEU A 112 10.54 -20.36 -3.57
CA LEU A 112 9.51 -20.11 -4.59
C LEU A 112 10.09 -19.48 -5.88
N GLY A 113 11.41 -19.34 -5.99
CA GLY A 113 12.06 -18.62 -7.08
C GLY A 113 11.87 -17.10 -7.06
N ILE A 114 11.48 -16.53 -5.91
CA ILE A 114 11.15 -15.11 -5.75
C ILE A 114 12.29 -14.39 -5.04
N GLU A 115 13.06 -13.60 -5.79
CA GLU A 115 14.17 -12.81 -5.24
C GLU A 115 13.66 -11.67 -4.33
N SER A 116 14.13 -11.65 -3.09
CA SER A 116 13.74 -10.64 -2.10
C SER A 116 14.90 -10.16 -1.25
N LYS A 117 14.79 -8.93 -0.76
CA LYS A 117 15.79 -8.24 0.06
C LYS A 117 15.19 -7.85 1.40
N VAL A 118 15.97 -8.01 2.47
CA VAL A 118 15.65 -7.46 3.79
C VAL A 118 16.22 -6.04 3.88
N GLN A 119 15.39 -5.09 4.32
CA GLN A 119 15.79 -3.72 4.65
C GLN A 119 15.52 -3.47 6.13
N THR A 120 16.56 -3.12 6.88
CA THR A 120 16.44 -2.67 8.28
C THR A 120 16.16 -1.17 8.30
N VAL A 121 15.08 -0.77 8.97
CA VAL A 121 14.68 0.63 9.14
C VAL A 121 14.36 0.87 10.61
N THR A 122 15.00 1.88 11.22
CA THR A 122 14.71 2.32 12.58
C THR A 122 13.81 3.54 12.54
N ILE A 123 12.65 3.46 13.18
CA ILE A 123 11.66 4.53 13.31
C ILE A 123 11.82 5.18 14.67
N ASP A 124 11.92 6.51 14.69
CA ASP A 124 11.99 7.38 15.87
C ASP A 124 13.02 6.95 16.95
N ASN A 125 14.12 6.33 16.52
CA ASN A 125 15.16 5.72 17.35
C ASN A 125 14.67 4.70 18.41
N LYS A 126 13.45 4.18 18.25
CA LYS A 126 12.82 3.23 19.20
C LYS A 126 12.45 1.90 18.54
N ASP A 127 11.96 1.95 17.30
CA ASP A 127 11.38 0.80 16.64
C ASP A 127 12.18 0.39 15.40
N THR A 128 13.03 -0.63 15.56
CA THR A 128 13.70 -1.30 14.44
C THR A 128 12.77 -2.30 13.78
N TRP A 129 12.67 -2.23 12.46
CA TRP A 129 11.88 -3.13 11.62
C TRP A 129 12.72 -3.69 10.47
N HIS A 130 12.58 -4.98 10.21
CA HIS A 130 13.20 -5.69 9.09
C HIS A 130 12.14 -5.98 8.03
N ARG A 131 12.09 -5.14 7.00
CA ARG A 131 11.10 -5.19 5.91
C ARG A 131 11.59 -6.12 4.81
N VAL A 132 10.76 -7.08 4.39
CA VAL A 132 11.09 -7.97 3.26
C VAL A 132 10.40 -7.42 2.01
N GLN A 133 11.18 -7.16 0.96
CA GLN A 133 10.73 -6.54 -0.27
C GLN A 133 11.21 -7.33 -1.49
N VAL A 134 10.32 -7.56 -2.45
CA VAL A 134 10.56 -8.31 -3.69
C VAL A 134 10.80 -7.33 -4.83
N GLY A 135 12.05 -7.30 -5.32
CA GLY A 135 12.52 -6.63 -6.54
C GLY A 135 12.24 -5.13 -6.72
N PRO A 136 13.05 -4.39 -7.50
CA PRO A 136 12.59 -3.25 -8.27
C PRO A 136 12.10 -3.74 -9.65
N VAL A 137 10.79 -3.98 -9.80
CA VAL A 137 10.20 -4.46 -11.07
C VAL A 137 9.71 -3.31 -11.93
N THR A 138 10.20 -3.24 -13.17
CA THR A 138 9.83 -2.19 -14.11
C THR A 138 8.48 -2.45 -14.78
N GLY A 139 7.56 -1.49 -14.67
CA GLY A 139 6.28 -1.50 -15.36
C GLY A 139 5.16 -2.19 -14.58
N ARG A 140 3.98 -1.55 -14.58
CA ARG A 140 2.84 -1.92 -13.74
C ARG A 140 2.38 -3.38 -13.92
N ALA A 141 2.23 -3.83 -15.17
CA ALA A 141 1.77 -5.19 -15.49
C ALA A 141 2.68 -6.30 -14.91
N LYS A 142 4.00 -6.10 -14.87
CA LYS A 142 4.93 -7.06 -14.25
C LYS A 142 4.78 -7.08 -12.73
N ALA A 143 4.55 -5.92 -12.12
CA ALA A 143 4.32 -5.80 -10.69
C ALA A 143 2.99 -6.45 -10.26
N ASP A 144 1.92 -6.27 -11.02
CA ASP A 144 0.63 -6.93 -10.77
C ASP A 144 0.72 -8.45 -10.95
N ALA A 145 1.45 -8.93 -11.97
CA ALA A 145 1.69 -10.36 -12.18
C ALA A 145 2.46 -11.00 -11.01
N LEU A 146 3.50 -10.33 -10.51
CA LEU A 146 4.27 -10.76 -9.35
C LEU A 146 3.44 -10.73 -8.05
N GLN A 147 2.60 -9.70 -7.87
CA GLN A 147 1.64 -9.63 -6.75
C GLN A 147 0.64 -10.79 -6.80
N LYS A 148 0.17 -11.17 -7.99
CA LYS A 148 -0.70 -12.33 -8.18
C LYS A 148 0.02 -13.64 -7.84
N GLN A 149 1.27 -13.83 -8.28
CA GLN A 149 2.08 -15.01 -7.94
C GLN A 149 2.31 -15.15 -6.43
N LEU A 150 2.57 -14.04 -5.73
CA LEU A 150 2.69 -14.03 -4.26
C LEU A 150 1.38 -14.46 -3.59
N ARG A 151 0.24 -13.90 -4.01
CA ARG A 151 -1.09 -14.29 -3.50
C ARG A 151 -1.45 -15.75 -3.78
N GLN A 152 -0.99 -16.33 -4.89
CA GLN A 152 -1.17 -17.76 -5.20
C GLN A 152 -0.37 -18.69 -4.27
N ASN A 153 0.58 -18.16 -3.48
CA ASN A 153 1.36 -18.88 -2.48
C ASN A 153 0.99 -18.44 -1.06
N ASP A 154 -0.21 -17.88 -0.87
CA ASP A 154 -0.72 -17.33 0.39
C ASP A 154 0.21 -16.26 1.02
N ILE A 155 0.87 -15.47 0.17
CA ILE A 155 1.74 -14.36 0.59
C ILE A 155 1.09 -13.03 0.21
N ASP A 156 0.62 -12.30 1.23
CA ASP A 156 0.18 -10.93 1.07
C ASP A 156 1.32 -9.99 0.66
N SER A 157 0.98 -8.96 -0.12
CA SER A 157 1.96 -8.00 -0.61
C SER A 157 1.36 -6.62 -0.83
N LEU A 158 2.11 -5.60 -0.39
CA LEU A 158 1.84 -4.19 -0.62
C LEU A 158 2.68 -3.70 -1.80
N LEU A 159 2.02 -3.30 -2.88
CA LEU A 159 2.64 -2.73 -4.07
C LEU A 159 2.98 -1.25 -3.83
N MET A 160 4.25 -0.88 -4.01
CA MET A 160 4.76 0.49 -3.85
C MET A 160 5.48 0.93 -5.13
N ARG A 161 5.45 2.22 -5.47
CA ARG A 161 6.32 2.77 -6.53
C ARG A 161 7.72 2.96 -5.96
N ALA A 162 8.73 2.55 -6.71
CA ALA A 162 10.12 2.87 -6.41
C ALA A 162 10.31 4.39 -6.53
N LYS A 163 10.81 5.02 -5.46
CA LYS A 163 11.34 6.38 -5.57
C LYS A 163 12.70 6.27 -6.25
N HIS A 164 12.81 6.75 -7.49
CA HIS A 164 14.10 7.04 -8.09
C HIS A 164 14.74 8.18 -7.27
N GLY A 165 15.97 7.97 -6.82
CA GLY A 165 16.80 8.97 -6.14
C GLY A 165 17.79 9.58 -7.11
#